data_AF-A0A496Z5T5-F1
#
_entry.id   AF-A0A496Z5T5-F1
#
_cell.length_a   1.000
_cell.length_b   1.000
_cell.length_c   1.000
_cell.angle_alpha   90.00
_cell.angle_beta   90.00
_cell.angle_gamma   90.00
#
_symmetry.space_group_name_H-M   'P 1'
#
loop_
_entity.id
_entity.type
_entity.pdbx_description
1 polymer ?
#
loop_
_entity_poly.entity_id
_entity_poly.type
_entity_poly.pdbx_seq_one_letter_code
_entity_poly.pdbx_strand_id
1 'polypeptide(L)'
;MSRKTEKTVYTCQQCGHTSPKWLGRCPACGQWDTLVEEVVRTSAARPGMPAAEAAVPVPIDSVSVSEEFRIATGIGELDRVLGGGVVPGAMVLIGGDPGIGKSTLMLQTLHGLAAAGRRVLYVSGEESIRQIRIRSQRLGTLAPGL
;
A
#
# COMPACT_ATOMS: atom_id res chain seq x y z
N MET A 1 15.41 4.37 2.77
CA MET A 1 15.14 5.48 3.71
C MET A 1 15.00 6.77 2.91
N SER A 2 13.77 7.22 2.62
CA SER A 2 13.57 8.51 1.97
C SER A 2 13.88 9.60 2.99
N ARG A 3 14.99 10.31 2.81
CA ARG A 3 15.45 11.38 3.68
C ARG A 3 14.41 12.50 3.63
N LYS A 4 13.55 12.59 4.65
CA LYS A 4 12.64 13.72 4.81
C LYS A 4 13.50 14.97 4.84
N THR A 5 13.39 15.80 3.82
CA THR A 5 14.07 17.08 3.76
C THR A 5 13.35 18.02 4.71
N GLU A 6 13.88 18.14 5.93
CA GLU A 6 13.51 19.20 6.85
C GLU A 6 13.80 20.53 6.16
N LYS A 7 12.75 21.30 5.87
CA LYS A 7 12.88 22.65 5.33
C LYS A 7 12.68 23.61 6.48
N THR A 8 13.77 24.24 6.89
CA THR A 8 13.76 25.36 7.83
C THR A 8 13.07 26.57 7.18
N VAL A 9 12.11 27.16 7.89
CA VAL A 9 11.42 28.40 7.50
C VAL A 9 11.45 29.35 8.70
N TYR A 10 11.58 30.65 8.45
CA TYR A 10 11.58 31.67 9.50
C TYR A 10 10.24 32.39 9.51
N THR A 11 9.50 32.32 10.61
CA THR A 11 8.16 32.89 10.76
C THR A 11 8.20 34.10 11.69
N CYS A 12 7.63 35.22 11.25
CA CYS A 12 7.51 36.43 12.07
C CYS A 12 6.43 36.24 13.14
N GLN A 13 6.80 36.30 14.41
CA GLN A 13 5.87 36.15 15.54
C GLN A 13 4.87 37.30 15.67
N GLN A 14 5.09 38.42 14.98
CA GLN A 14 4.22 39.59 15.04
C GLN A 14 3.16 39.64 13.92
N CYS A 15 3.49 39.16 12.72
CA CYS A 15 2.62 39.30 11.55
C CYS A 15 2.44 38.01 10.74
N GLY A 16 3.09 36.91 11.13
CA GLY A 16 2.99 35.62 10.45
C GLY A 16 3.73 35.53 9.12
N HIS A 17 4.47 36.56 8.70
CA HIS A 17 5.24 36.49 7.46
C HIS A 17 6.35 35.43 7.53
N THR A 18 6.42 34.57 6.52
CA THR A 18 7.40 33.48 6.43
C THR A 18 8.47 33.75 5.38
N SER A 19 9.74 33.51 5.73
CA SER A 19 10.90 33.64 4.84
C SER A 19 11.77 32.38 4.87
N PRO A 20 12.36 31.95 3.74
CA PRO A 20 13.28 30.80 3.72
C PRO A 20 14.67 31.10 4.32
N LYS A 21 14.97 32.36 4.64
CA LYS A 21 16.23 32.80 5.27
C LYS A 21 15.94 33.81 6.38
N TRP A 22 16.79 33.82 7.40
CA TRP A 22 16.74 34.85 8.44
C TRP A 22 17.20 36.20 7.88
N LEU A 23 16.43 37.25 8.15
CA LEU A 23 16.66 38.59 7.58
C LEU A 23 16.87 39.67 8.66
N GLY A 24 16.85 39.32 9.95
CA GLY A 24 16.94 40.25 11.09
C GLY A 24 15.71 41.14 11.29
N ARG A 25 15.23 41.75 10.21
CA ARG A 25 14.02 42.57 10.15
C ARG A 25 12.95 41.89 9.31
N CYS A 26 11.72 41.85 9.81
CA CYS A 26 10.59 41.33 9.05
C CYS A 26 10.27 42.25 7.84
N PRO A 27 10.24 41.74 6.60
CA PRO A 27 9.97 42.57 5.42
C PRO A 27 8.49 42.99 5.31
N ALA A 28 7.58 42.34 6.03
CA ALA A 28 6.15 42.65 6.00
C ALA A 28 5.73 43.71 7.04
N CYS A 29 6.16 43.57 8.30
CA CYS A 29 5.77 44.49 9.37
C CYS A 29 6.90 45.42 9.84
N GLY A 30 8.11 45.27 9.31
CA GLY A 30 9.26 46.13 9.59
C GLY A 30 9.85 46.01 10.99
N GLN A 31 9.37 45.07 11.81
CA GLN A 31 9.87 44.83 13.17
C GLN A 31 11.18 44.04 13.15
N TRP A 32 12.05 44.32 14.13
CA TRP A 32 13.33 43.65 14.32
C TRP A 32 13.20 42.46 15.27
N ASP A 33 14.01 41.43 15.08
CA ASP A 33 14.13 40.24 15.94
C ASP A 33 12.83 39.44 16.15
N THR A 34 11.85 39.62 15.25
CA THR A 34 10.57 38.89 15.31
C THR A 34 10.56 37.61 14.48
N LEU A 35 11.56 37.38 13.61
CA LEU A 35 11.67 36.19 12.75
C LEU A 35 12.30 35.03 13.52
N VAL A 36 11.48 34.03 13.88
CA VAL A 36 11.90 32.83 14.62
C VAL A 36 11.96 31.63 13.69
N GLU A 37 12.96 30.77 13.90
CA GLU A 37 13.13 29.53 13.13
C GLU A 37 12.05 28.49 13.48
N GLU A 38 11.32 28.04 12.48
CA GLU A 38 10.32 26.97 12.59
C GLU A 38 10.65 25.83 11.62
N VAL A 39 10.66 24.61 12.15
CA VAL A 39 10.88 23.39 11.36
C VAL A 39 9.53 22.94 10.81
N VAL A 40 9.28 23.22 9.53
CA VAL A 40 8.06 22.72 8.87
C VAL A 40 8.26 21.25 8.55
N ARG A 41 7.68 20.39 9.39
CA ARG A 41 7.50 18.98 9.07
C ARG A 41 6.39 18.86 8.04
N THR A 42 6.74 18.79 6.76
CA THR A 42 5.81 18.37 5.72
C THR A 42 5.46 16.89 5.96
N SER A 43 4.40 16.67 6.74
CA SER A 43 3.69 15.40 6.64
C SER A 43 3.02 15.42 5.27
N ALA A 44 3.62 14.73 4.31
CA ALA A 44 2.93 14.33 3.09
C ALA A 44 1.93 13.23 3.48
N ALA A 45 0.94 13.57 4.30
CA ALA A 45 -0.20 12.72 4.54
C ALA A 45 -1.04 12.76 3.26
N ARG A 46 -0.98 11.67 2.48
CA ARG A 46 -1.96 11.46 1.42
C ARG A 46 -3.33 11.29 2.10
N PRO A 47 -4.38 12.00 1.65
CA PRO A 47 -5.73 11.76 2.17
C PRO A 47 -6.12 10.31 1.85
N GLY A 48 -6.42 9.50 2.88
CA GLY A 48 -7.03 8.17 2.71
C GLY A 48 -6.20 6.94 3.08
N MET A 49 -4.96 7.07 3.55
CA MET A 49 -4.24 5.93 4.16
C MET A 49 -4.26 6.05 5.69
N PRO A 50 -4.88 5.11 6.43
CA PRO A 50 -4.71 5.06 7.87
C PRO A 50 -3.22 4.89 8.16
N ALA A 51 -2.70 5.74 9.06
CA ALA A 51 -1.36 5.53 9.59
C ALA A 51 -1.39 4.18 10.33
N ALA A 52 -0.61 3.21 9.85
CA ALA A 52 -0.35 2.01 10.62
C ALA A 52 0.23 2.46 11.97
N GLU A 53 -0.39 2.06 13.08
CA GLU A 53 0.20 2.26 14.40
C GLU A 53 1.61 1.67 14.37
N ALA A 54 2.60 2.46 14.80
CA ALA A 54 3.98 2.01 14.83
C ALA A 54 4.08 0.86 15.84
N ALA A 55 4.39 -0.34 15.36
CA ALA A 55 4.57 -1.51 16.21
C ALA A 55 5.66 -1.23 17.27
N VAL A 56 5.35 -1.47 18.54
CA VAL A 56 6.30 -1.35 19.66
C VAL A 56 7.10 -2.67 19.76
N PRO A 57 8.42 -2.63 20.01
CA PRO A 57 9.21 -3.83 20.23
C PRO A 57 8.70 -4.63 21.45
N VAL A 58 8.48 -5.93 21.27
CA VAL A 58 8.06 -6.86 22.34
C VAL A 58 8.95 -8.12 22.32
N PRO A 59 9.15 -8.79 23.46
CA PRO A 59 9.78 -10.11 23.51
C PRO A 59 9.04 -11.14 22.64
N ILE A 60 9.77 -12.02 21.96
CA ILE A 60 9.18 -12.98 21.00
C ILE A 60 8.21 -13.98 21.66
N ASP A 61 8.46 -14.34 22.91
CA ASP A 61 7.67 -15.27 23.72
C ASP A 61 6.41 -14.63 24.33
N SER A 62 6.30 -13.30 24.28
CA SER A 62 5.12 -12.56 24.71
C SER A 62 4.06 -12.41 23.62
N VAL A 63 4.35 -12.81 22.38
CA VAL A 63 3.44 -12.70 21.24
C VAL A 63 2.45 -13.86 21.25
N SER A 64 1.16 -13.55 21.40
CA SER A 64 0.09 -14.55 21.28
C SER A 64 -0.04 -15.01 19.83
N VAL A 65 -0.02 -16.32 19.60
CA VAL A 65 -0.35 -16.90 18.30
C VAL A 65 -1.86 -17.06 18.19
N SER A 66 -2.51 -16.27 17.33
CA SER A 66 -3.90 -16.49 16.94
C SER A 66 -3.97 -17.22 15.61
N GLU A 67 -4.93 -18.12 15.44
CA GLU A 67 -5.23 -18.67 14.12
C GLU A 67 -5.74 -17.56 13.20
N GLU A 68 -4.98 -17.24 12.16
CA GLU A 68 -5.40 -16.28 11.16
C GLU A 68 -6.50 -16.87 10.29
N PHE A 69 -7.56 -16.09 10.07
CA PHE A 69 -8.63 -16.47 9.17
C PHE A 69 -8.10 -16.59 7.73
N ARG A 70 -8.25 -17.77 7.13
CA ARG A 70 -7.80 -18.06 5.76
C ARG A 70 -8.97 -18.16 4.79
N ILE A 71 -8.74 -17.71 3.57
CA ILE A 71 -9.70 -17.77 2.47
C ILE A 71 -9.23 -18.84 1.49
N ALA A 72 -9.98 -19.92 1.36
CA ALA A 72 -9.71 -20.96 0.37
C ALA A 72 -9.80 -20.37 -1.05
N THR A 73 -8.83 -20.72 -1.88
CA THR A 73 -8.79 -20.32 -3.30
C THR A 73 -9.67 -21.20 -4.17
N GLY A 74 -10.06 -22.38 -3.68
CA GLY A 74 -10.77 -23.41 -4.45
C GLY A 74 -9.83 -24.30 -5.27
N ILE A 75 -8.51 -24.12 -5.16
CA ILE A 75 -7.49 -24.95 -5.80
C ILE A 75 -6.73 -25.67 -4.67
N GLY A 76 -7.06 -26.94 -4.44
CA GLY A 76 -6.57 -27.69 -3.26
C GLY A 76 -5.05 -27.68 -3.08
N GLU A 77 -4.27 -27.90 -4.15
CA GLU A 77 -2.81 -27.87 -4.06
C GLU A 77 -2.26 -26.47 -3.79
N LEU A 78 -2.89 -25.42 -4.34
CA LEU A 78 -2.49 -24.04 -4.02
C LEU A 78 -2.81 -23.70 -2.57
N ASP A 79 -4.00 -24.08 -2.09
CA ASP A 79 -4.38 -23.88 -0.69
C ASP A 79 -3.40 -24.60 0.23
N ARG A 80 -2.99 -25.83 -0.10
CA ARG A 80 -1.95 -26.57 0.64
C ARG A 80 -0.62 -25.83 0.67
N VAL A 81 -0.14 -25.32 -0.46
CA VAL A 81 1.10 -24.52 -0.54
C VAL A 81 1.00 -23.24 0.29
N LEU A 82 -0.17 -22.61 0.32
CA LEU A 82 -0.42 -21.40 1.11
C LEU A 82 -0.67 -21.68 2.61
N GLY A 83 -0.72 -22.94 3.03
CA GLY A 83 -1.00 -23.33 4.42
C GLY A 83 -2.48 -23.28 4.80
N GLY A 84 -3.37 -23.60 3.86
CA GLY A 84 -4.83 -23.63 4.02
C GLY A 84 -5.59 -22.52 3.28
N GLY A 85 -4.91 -21.75 2.42
CA GLY A 85 -5.51 -20.65 1.64
C GLY A 85 -4.88 -19.28 1.93
N VAL A 86 -5.46 -18.25 1.32
CA VAL A 86 -4.96 -16.86 1.36
C VAL A 86 -5.26 -16.20 2.70
N VAL A 87 -4.24 -15.59 3.31
CA VAL A 87 -4.38 -14.77 4.52
C VAL A 87 -4.72 -13.31 4.13
N PRO A 88 -5.77 -12.70 4.71
CA PRO A 88 -6.06 -11.27 4.52
C PRO A 88 -4.89 -10.38 4.93
N GLY A 89 -4.55 -9.39 4.09
CA GLY A 89 -3.44 -8.47 4.35
C GLY A 89 -2.06 -9.03 4.03
N ALA A 90 -1.95 -10.30 3.61
CA ALA A 90 -0.70 -10.87 3.14
C ALA A 90 -0.40 -10.49 1.68
N MET A 91 0.89 -10.52 1.34
CA MET A 91 1.39 -10.41 -0.03
C MET A 91 1.97 -11.76 -0.46
N VAL A 92 1.48 -12.29 -1.57
CA VAL A 92 1.95 -13.56 -2.15
C VAL A 92 2.60 -13.27 -3.50
N LEU A 93 3.85 -13.74 -3.67
CA LEU A 93 4.58 -13.63 -4.93
C LEU A 93 4.58 -14.98 -5.66
N ILE A 94 4.12 -14.99 -6.90
CA ILE A 94 4.18 -16.18 -7.77
C ILE A 94 5.31 -15.99 -8.80
N GLY A 95 6.41 -16.71 -8.58
CA GLY A 95 7.56 -16.74 -9.48
C GLY A 95 7.54 -17.93 -10.44
N GLY A 96 8.34 -17.84 -11.50
CA GLY A 96 8.55 -18.93 -12.46
C GLY A 96 8.83 -18.43 -13.87
N ASP A 97 9.30 -19.30 -14.74
CA ASP A 97 9.71 -18.98 -16.11
C ASP A 97 8.55 -18.41 -16.97
N PRO A 98 8.85 -17.62 -18.01
CA PRO A 98 7.85 -17.22 -19.00
C PRO A 98 7.13 -18.46 -19.57
N GLY A 99 5.80 -18.40 -19.64
CA GLY A 99 4.99 -19.50 -20.19
C GLY A 99 4.66 -20.65 -19.23
N ILE A 100 5.24 -20.70 -18.01
CA ILE A 100 4.97 -21.80 -17.04
C ILE A 100 3.51 -21.83 -16.51
N GLY A 101 2.72 -20.79 -16.79
CA GLY A 101 1.30 -20.74 -16.43
C GLY A 101 0.94 -19.85 -15.24
N LYS A 102 1.83 -18.92 -14.82
CA LYS A 102 1.56 -17.97 -13.71
C LYS A 102 0.22 -17.23 -13.85
N SER A 103 -0.01 -16.56 -14.98
CA SER A 103 -1.26 -15.83 -15.24
C SER A 103 -2.46 -16.76 -15.32
N THR A 104 -2.28 -18.00 -15.79
CA THR A 104 -3.34 -19.01 -15.81
C THR A 104 -3.75 -19.40 -14.39
N LEU A 105 -2.78 -19.73 -13.53
CA LEU A 105 -3.03 -20.04 -12.12
C LEU A 105 -3.70 -18.86 -11.41
N MET A 106 -3.28 -17.63 -11.71
CA MET A 106 -3.88 -16.42 -11.13
C MET A 106 -5.34 -16.23 -11.54
N LEU A 107 -5.69 -16.40 -12.81
CA LEU A 107 -7.08 -16.29 -13.25
C LEU A 107 -7.98 -17.34 -12.58
N GLN A 108 -7.50 -18.57 -12.44
CA GLN A 108 -8.24 -19.63 -11.74
C GLN A 108 -8.40 -19.34 -10.25
N THR A 109 -7.34 -18.85 -9.60
CA THR A 109 -7.35 -18.46 -8.19
C THR A 109 -8.36 -17.34 -7.94
N LEU A 110 -8.32 -16.28 -8.74
CA LEU A 110 -9.23 -15.14 -8.60
C LEU A 110 -10.67 -15.53 -8.90
N HIS A 111 -10.89 -16.42 -9.86
CA HIS A 111 -12.21 -16.98 -10.13
C HIS A 111 -12.76 -17.74 -8.91
N GLY A 112 -11.97 -18.61 -8.28
CA GLY A 112 -12.39 -19.31 -7.07
C GLY A 112 -12.70 -18.37 -5.90
N LEU A 113 -11.89 -17.32 -5.72
CA LEU A 113 -12.17 -16.27 -4.74
C LEU A 113 -13.46 -15.50 -5.05
N ALA A 114 -13.70 -15.15 -6.32
CA ALA A 114 -14.94 -14.50 -6.76
C ALA A 114 -16.16 -15.40 -6.54
N ALA A 115 -16.04 -16.70 -6.86
CA ALA A 115 -17.09 -17.69 -6.64
C ALA A 115 -17.42 -17.86 -5.15
N ALA A 116 -16.44 -17.68 -4.26
CA ALA A 116 -16.63 -17.61 -2.81
C ALA A 116 -17.20 -16.26 -2.31
N GLY A 117 -17.66 -15.39 -3.22
CA GLY A 117 -18.27 -14.10 -2.90
C GLY A 117 -17.29 -13.00 -2.53
N ARG A 118 -15.98 -13.17 -2.80
CA ARG A 118 -14.99 -12.13 -2.57
C ARG A 118 -14.93 -11.14 -3.74
N ARG A 119 -14.74 -9.87 -3.42
CA ARG A 119 -14.41 -8.86 -4.43
C ARG A 119 -12.95 -9.02 -4.84
N VAL A 120 -12.70 -9.11 -6.13
CA VAL A 120 -11.37 -9.33 -6.71
C VAL A 120 -11.09 -8.26 -7.76
N LEU A 121 -9.82 -7.93 -7.97
CA LEU A 121 -9.37 -7.00 -9.00
C LEU A 121 -8.14 -7.58 -9.67
N TYR A 122 -8.23 -7.87 -10.96
CA TYR A 122 -7.08 -8.27 -11.77
C TYR A 122 -6.50 -7.07 -12.50
N VAL A 123 -5.26 -6.69 -12.15
CA VAL A 123 -4.53 -5.58 -12.80
C VAL A 123 -3.42 -6.18 -13.66
N SER A 124 -3.37 -5.80 -14.93
CA SER A 124 -2.37 -6.28 -15.89
C SER A 124 -1.77 -5.10 -16.66
N GLY A 125 -0.45 -5.10 -16.79
CA GLY A 125 0.29 -4.25 -17.73
C GLY A 125 0.87 -5.00 -18.93
N GLU A 126 0.81 -6.34 -18.94
CA GLU A 126 1.45 -7.18 -19.98
C GLU A 126 0.46 -7.65 -21.06
N GLU A 127 -0.76 -7.99 -20.67
CA GLU A 127 -1.81 -8.48 -21.57
C GLU A 127 -2.98 -7.48 -21.65
N SER A 128 -3.57 -7.34 -22.84
CA SER A 128 -4.78 -6.54 -23.05
C SER A 128 -6.03 -7.21 -22.43
N ILE A 129 -7.05 -6.40 -22.14
CA ILE A 129 -8.34 -6.86 -21.62
C ILE A 129 -8.96 -7.95 -22.52
N ARG A 130 -8.84 -7.81 -23.84
CA ARG A 130 -9.36 -8.80 -24.80
C ARG A 130 -8.64 -10.14 -24.69
N GLN A 131 -7.32 -10.14 -24.54
CA GLN A 131 -6.53 -11.36 -24.36
C GLN A 131 -6.90 -12.07 -23.06
N ILE A 132 -7.00 -11.32 -21.95
CA ILE A 132 -7.39 -11.86 -20.64
C ILE A 132 -8.79 -12.48 -20.71
N ARG A 133 -9.76 -11.82 -21.38
CA ARG A 133 -11.12 -12.35 -21.56
C ARG A 133 -11.14 -13.68 -22.33
N ILE A 134 -10.42 -13.78 -23.44
CA ILE A 134 -10.36 -15.00 -24.26
C ILE A 134 -9.74 -16.15 -23.45
N ARG A 135 -8.68 -15.89 -22.69
CA ARG A 135 -8.08 -16.90 -21.81
C ARG A 135 -9.07 -17.35 -20.73
N SER A 136 -9.75 -16.40 -20.10
CA SER A 136 -10.72 -16.70 -19.05
C SER A 136 -11.89 -17.55 -19.57
N GLN A 137 -12.34 -17.31 -20.81
CA GLN A 137 -13.32 -18.18 -21.48
C GLN A 137 -12.82 -19.62 -21.62
N ARG A 138 -11.58 -19.81 -22.09
CA ARG A 138 -11.00 -21.15 -22.28
C ARG A 138 -10.79 -21.91 -20.97
N LEU A 139 -10.49 -21.18 -19.90
CA LEU A 139 -10.26 -21.72 -18.57
C LEU A 139 -11.56 -21.94 -17.78
N GLY A 140 -12.70 -21.47 -18.29
CA GLY A 140 -13.97 -21.49 -17.56
C GLY A 140 -14.01 -20.54 -16.36
N THR A 141 -13.16 -19.50 -16.34
CA THR A 141 -12.97 -18.60 -15.20
C THR A 141 -13.71 -17.27 -15.33
N LEU A 142 -14.70 -17.18 -16.21
CA LEU A 142 -15.56 -15.99 -16.27
C LEU A 142 -16.43 -15.92 -15.01
N ALA A 143 -16.35 -14.81 -14.27
CA ALA A 143 -17.18 -14.57 -13.10
C ALA A 143 -17.75 -13.14 -13.13
N PRO A 144 -19.01 -12.93 -12.69
CA PRO A 144 -19.52 -11.59 -12.42
C PRO A 144 -18.69 -10.95 -11.30
N GLY A 145 -18.00 -9.84 -11.59
CA GLY A 145 -17.18 -9.14 -10.60
C GLY A 145 -15.68 -9.47 -10.61
N LEU A 146 -15.21 -10.23 -11.62
CA LEU A 146 -13.78 -10.37 -11.98
C LEU A 146 -13.44 -9.51 -13.20
#